data_AF-A0A7Z2JJP9-F1
#
_entry.id   AF-A0A7Z2JJP9-F1
#
_cell.length_a   1.000
_cell.length_b   1.000
_cell.length_c   1.000
_cell.angle_alpha   90.00
_cell.angle_beta   90.00
_cell.angle_gamma   90.00
#
_symmetry.space_group_name_H-M   'P 1'
#
loop_
_entity.id
_entity.type
_entity.pdbx_description
1 polymer ?
#
loop_
_entity_poly.entity_id
_entity_poly.type
_entity_poly.pdbx_seq_one_letter_code
_entity_poly.pdbx_strand_id
1 'polypeptide(L)'
;MSSSNITITDEQIAEIANRMADEGQNVSPLAIWSEVHTGSVVAVAASLRKWREARTPRATQVVERPALPESVTDTMRDALDRLWSSAQDEAERSVSRRLAALRQRVEDACNERDDALAELQSTVQELDSLQVELDKISTAYESKVDADSGMDEDLATAMLRADTADKRAAELTERVSTLEAELESATADLAAAREAEAAREAAEVARVEAIAAAPVEPAVDVAALEAEHSEAVARLEGEVEAIRAALQAEQEAHAAQRDEAAGAQAERDAAASKLESAEAQLASLTEERDADASEIARLSASLSEAQKRAEELAESAAQSAAMSAPAEDVALAAPEAPVADNTEEIETLKAQLARETETHAAAIAEARETVKKWSEYANGLKQQLAQANEKALVALARGAGEAALSRRLSTELGQVVPEHEMLRKDAQQQVIVEAINAQLEQQGYRYDAKTGAVSKLSTENASA
;
A
#
# COMPACT_ATOMS: atom_id res chain seq x y z
N MET A 1 -26.01 -40.41 -51.74
CA MET A 1 -24.94 -40.05 -50.79
C MET A 1 -24.37 -41.37 -50.26
N SER A 2 -23.43 -41.96 -50.98
CA SER A 2 -22.78 -43.23 -50.59
C SER A 2 -21.49 -42.90 -49.86
N SER A 3 -21.51 -42.97 -48.53
CA SER A 3 -20.30 -42.84 -47.72
C SER A 3 -19.51 -44.13 -47.82
N SER A 4 -18.36 -44.07 -48.50
CA SER A 4 -17.38 -45.15 -48.53
C SER A 4 -16.85 -45.38 -47.12
N ASN A 5 -17.31 -46.43 -46.43
CA ASN A 5 -16.68 -46.92 -45.21
C ASN A 5 -15.34 -47.55 -45.60
N ILE A 6 -14.25 -46.79 -45.45
CA ILE A 6 -12.88 -47.32 -45.52
C ILE A 6 -12.68 -48.16 -44.25
N THR A 7 -12.77 -49.48 -44.37
CA THR A 7 -12.45 -50.42 -43.29
C THR A 7 -10.94 -50.52 -43.11
N ILE A 8 -10.43 -50.00 -41.99
CA ILE A 8 -9.04 -50.21 -41.55
C ILE A 8 -8.79 -51.70 -41.34
N THR A 9 -7.65 -52.17 -41.82
CA THR A 9 -7.21 -53.55 -41.65
C THR A 9 -6.38 -53.72 -40.37
N ASP A 10 -6.49 -54.90 -39.74
CA ASP A 10 -5.75 -55.24 -38.50
C ASP A 10 -4.22 -55.11 -38.72
N GLU A 11 -3.70 -55.30 -39.95
CA GLU A 11 -2.29 -55.07 -40.30
C GLU A 11 -1.84 -53.61 -40.16
N GLN A 12 -2.65 -52.64 -40.59
CA GLN A 12 -2.27 -51.21 -40.54
C GLN A 12 -2.14 -50.71 -39.10
N ILE A 13 -3.00 -51.21 -38.21
CA ILE A 13 -2.95 -50.90 -36.77
C ILE A 13 -1.71 -51.54 -36.14
N ALA A 14 -1.34 -52.75 -36.55
CA ALA A 14 -0.13 -53.42 -36.08
C ALA A 14 1.16 -52.72 -36.55
N GLU A 15 1.18 -52.20 -37.78
CA GLU A 15 2.32 -51.45 -38.33
C GLU A 15 2.53 -50.12 -37.60
N ILE A 16 1.46 -49.36 -37.35
CA ILE A 16 1.51 -48.11 -36.57
C ILE A 16 1.90 -48.39 -35.11
N ALA A 17 1.37 -49.45 -34.51
CA ALA A 17 1.76 -49.88 -33.17
C ALA A 17 3.24 -50.28 -33.08
N ASN A 18 3.80 -50.91 -34.12
CA ASN A 18 5.22 -51.23 -34.20
C ASN A 18 6.06 -49.95 -34.30
N ARG A 19 5.70 -49.03 -35.20
CA ARG A 19 6.40 -47.75 -35.34
C ARG A 19 6.40 -46.96 -34.03
N MET A 20 5.24 -46.81 -33.39
CA MET A 20 5.14 -46.10 -32.11
C MET A 20 5.95 -46.78 -30.99
N ALA A 21 6.00 -48.12 -30.97
CA ALA A 21 6.81 -48.86 -30.02
C ALA A 21 8.32 -48.69 -30.26
N ASP A 22 8.74 -48.66 -31.53
CA ASP A 22 10.13 -48.48 -31.93
C ASP A 22 10.61 -47.04 -31.66
N GLU A 23 9.70 -46.07 -31.71
CA GLU A 23 9.92 -44.66 -31.34
C GLU A 23 9.83 -44.41 -29.81
N GLY A 24 9.59 -45.44 -28.99
CA GLY A 24 9.49 -45.33 -27.54
C GLY A 24 8.22 -44.62 -27.03
N GLN A 25 7.22 -44.44 -27.89
CA GLN A 25 5.95 -43.81 -27.54
C GLN A 25 4.95 -44.80 -26.93
N ASN A 26 4.06 -44.31 -26.08
CA ASN A 26 3.04 -45.14 -25.43
C ASN A 26 1.97 -45.61 -26.43
N VAL A 27 1.99 -46.92 -26.74
CA VAL A 27 1.04 -47.58 -27.66
C VAL A 27 -0.34 -47.75 -27.00
N SER A 28 -1.16 -46.69 -27.05
CA SER A 28 -2.54 -46.66 -26.55
C SER A 28 -3.56 -46.73 -27.69
N PRO A 29 -4.74 -47.36 -27.50
CA PRO A 29 -5.83 -47.34 -28.49
C PRO A 29 -6.23 -45.94 -28.94
N LEU A 30 -6.12 -44.96 -28.05
CA LEU A 30 -6.42 -43.56 -28.37
C LEU A 30 -5.32 -42.91 -29.21
N ALA A 31 -4.05 -43.23 -28.93
CA ALA A 31 -2.90 -42.68 -29.63
C ALA A 31 -2.81 -43.21 -31.08
N ILE A 32 -3.16 -44.48 -31.28
CA ILE A 32 -3.24 -45.04 -32.64
C ILE A 32 -4.48 -44.53 -33.38
N TRP A 33 -5.60 -44.34 -32.69
CA TRP A 33 -6.78 -43.72 -33.29
C TRP A 33 -6.52 -42.28 -33.72
N SER A 34 -5.72 -41.51 -32.98
CA SER A 34 -5.31 -40.15 -33.35
C SER A 34 -4.30 -40.08 -34.50
N GLU A 35 -3.72 -41.19 -34.95
CA GLU A 35 -2.93 -41.19 -36.19
C GLU A 35 -3.77 -41.62 -37.39
N VAL A 36 -4.70 -42.55 -37.18
CA VAL A 36 -5.47 -43.17 -38.27
C VAL A 36 -6.76 -42.40 -38.58
N HIS A 37 -7.34 -41.70 -37.58
CA HIS A 37 -8.56 -40.87 -37.66
C HIS A 37 -9.77 -41.51 -38.36
N THR A 38 -9.78 -42.83 -38.49
CA THR A 38 -10.81 -43.57 -39.20
C THR A 38 -11.17 -44.82 -38.37
N GLY A 39 -12.39 -45.34 -38.56
CA GLY A 39 -12.89 -46.49 -37.80
C GLY A 39 -13.24 -46.22 -36.32
N SER A 40 -13.84 -47.23 -35.68
CA SER A 40 -14.23 -47.16 -34.27
C SER A 40 -13.04 -47.48 -33.36
N VAL A 41 -12.85 -46.66 -32.31
CA VAL A 41 -11.83 -46.87 -31.26
C VAL A 41 -11.90 -48.28 -30.66
N VAL A 42 -13.10 -48.88 -30.62
CA VAL A 42 -13.31 -50.24 -30.11
C VAL A 42 -12.69 -51.30 -31.04
N ALA A 43 -12.75 -51.09 -32.36
CA ALA A 43 -12.09 -51.98 -33.33
C ALA A 43 -10.57 -51.86 -33.22
N VAL A 44 -10.05 -50.63 -33.06
CA VAL A 44 -8.62 -50.37 -32.82
C VAL A 44 -8.13 -51.00 -31.51
N ALA A 45 -8.93 -50.92 -30.45
CA ALA A 45 -8.62 -51.57 -29.18
C ALA A 45 -8.59 -53.11 -29.29
N ALA A 46 -9.47 -53.71 -30.11
CA ALA A 46 -9.52 -55.14 -30.33
C ALA A 46 -8.31 -55.66 -31.14
N SER A 47 -7.93 -54.97 -32.21
CA SER A 47 -6.74 -55.31 -33.01
C SER A 47 -5.44 -55.05 -32.25
N LEU A 48 -5.36 -53.98 -31.45
CA LEU A 48 -4.24 -53.76 -30.52
C LEU A 48 -4.11 -54.84 -29.45
N ARG A 49 -5.23 -55.41 -28.99
CA ARG A 49 -5.20 -56.53 -28.06
C ARG A 49 -4.62 -57.77 -28.73
N LYS A 50 -5.03 -58.09 -29.96
CA LYS A 50 -4.43 -59.19 -30.75
C LYS A 50 -2.94 -58.98 -31.01
N TRP A 51 -2.53 -57.76 -31.35
CA TRP A 51 -1.12 -57.41 -31.54
C TRP A 51 -0.31 -57.56 -30.24
N ARG A 52 -0.85 -57.11 -29.09
CA ARG A 52 -0.23 -57.34 -27.77
C ARG A 52 -0.14 -58.82 -27.42
N GLU A 53 -1.19 -59.60 -27.67
CA GLU A 53 -1.19 -61.05 -27.43
C GLU A 53 -0.19 -61.80 -28.32
N ALA A 54 0.02 -61.34 -29.55
CA ALA A 54 1.04 -61.89 -30.46
C ALA A 54 2.47 -61.53 -30.05
N ARG A 55 2.68 -60.36 -29.44
CA ARG A 55 3.98 -59.90 -28.91
C ARG A 55 4.27 -60.33 -27.48
N THR A 56 3.25 -60.69 -26.69
CA THR A 56 3.46 -61.21 -25.35
C THR A 56 4.11 -62.58 -25.51
N PRO A 57 5.37 -62.77 -25.09
CA PRO A 57 6.00 -64.08 -25.19
C PRO A 57 5.12 -65.06 -24.42
N ARG A 58 4.57 -66.06 -25.12
CA ARG A 58 3.90 -67.20 -24.49
C ARG A 58 4.88 -67.73 -23.46
N ALA A 59 4.47 -67.70 -22.19
CA ALA A 59 5.28 -68.11 -21.06
C ALA A 59 6.06 -69.37 -21.43
N THR A 60 7.38 -69.26 -21.35
CA THR A 60 8.34 -70.33 -21.56
C THR A 60 7.82 -71.56 -20.80
N GLN A 61 7.56 -72.64 -21.52
CA GLN A 61 7.12 -73.90 -20.93
C GLN A 61 8.04 -74.22 -19.75
N VAL A 62 7.44 -74.38 -18.57
CA VAL A 62 8.11 -74.78 -17.34
C VAL A 62 8.75 -76.14 -17.60
N VAL A 63 10.05 -76.13 -17.89
CA VAL A 63 10.90 -77.30 -17.72
C VAL A 63 10.82 -77.64 -16.24
N GLU A 64 10.21 -78.77 -15.90
CA GLU A 64 10.18 -79.29 -14.54
C GLU A 64 11.63 -79.41 -14.03
N ARG A 65 12.05 -78.43 -13.22
CA ARG A 65 13.26 -78.55 -12.43
C ARG A 65 13.03 -79.61 -11.35
N PRO A 66 14.02 -80.46 -11.04
CA PRO A 66 13.93 -81.41 -9.95
C PRO A 66 13.57 -80.66 -8.66
N ALA A 67 12.56 -81.17 -7.94
CA ALA A 67 12.09 -80.57 -6.69
C ALA A 67 13.25 -80.48 -5.70
N LEU A 68 13.50 -79.26 -5.21
CA LEU A 68 14.44 -79.02 -4.11
C LEU A 68 13.97 -79.81 -2.87
N PRO A 69 14.90 -80.36 -2.06
CA PRO A 69 14.53 -81.04 -0.82
C PRO A 69 13.67 -80.15 0.10
N GLU A 70 12.61 -80.71 0.69
CA GLU A 70 11.62 -79.96 1.49
C GLU A 70 12.25 -79.11 2.60
N SER A 71 13.31 -79.61 3.23
CA SER A 71 14.04 -78.87 4.28
C SER A 71 14.65 -77.57 3.77
N VAL A 72 15.15 -77.54 2.53
CA VAL A 72 15.72 -76.33 1.92
C VAL A 72 14.61 -75.36 1.57
N THR A 73 13.48 -75.85 1.03
CA THR A 73 12.34 -74.99 0.72
C THR A 73 11.71 -74.38 1.96
N ASP A 74 11.66 -75.08 3.08
CA ASP A 74 11.12 -74.57 4.33
C ASP A 74 12.04 -73.51 4.94
N THR A 75 13.36 -73.76 4.95
CA THR A 75 14.33 -72.72 5.39
C THR A 75 14.27 -71.47 4.52
N MET A 76 14.15 -71.61 3.20
CA MET A 76 13.98 -70.48 2.29
C MET A 76 12.67 -69.74 2.54
N ARG A 77 11.58 -70.45 2.84
CA ARG A 77 10.28 -69.84 3.15
C ARG A 77 10.34 -69.05 4.46
N ASP A 78 10.90 -69.63 5.53
CA ASP A 78 11.10 -68.94 6.81
C ASP A 78 11.99 -67.71 6.66
N ALA A 79 13.03 -67.81 5.84
CA ALA A 79 13.95 -66.71 5.60
C ALA A 79 13.30 -65.62 4.74
N LEU A 80 12.44 -65.96 3.77
CA LEU A 80 11.57 -65.03 3.05
C LEU A 80 10.53 -64.36 3.98
N ASP A 81 9.94 -65.09 4.92
CA ASP A 81 8.94 -64.52 5.83
C ASP A 81 9.57 -63.51 6.80
N ARG A 82 10.77 -63.80 7.30
CA ARG A 82 11.56 -62.84 8.06
C ARG A 82 11.94 -61.61 7.20
N LEU A 83 12.02 -61.76 5.86
CA LEU A 83 12.46 -60.78 4.85
C LEU A 83 11.44 -59.74 4.67
N TRP A 84 10.29 -60.28 4.35
CA TRP A 84 9.08 -59.58 4.29
C TRP A 84 8.84 -58.79 5.58
N SER A 85 8.90 -59.46 6.75
CA SER A 85 8.64 -58.81 8.04
C SER A 85 9.63 -57.68 8.34
N SER A 86 10.94 -57.89 8.19
CA SER A 86 11.94 -56.85 8.45
C SER A 86 11.91 -55.70 7.45
N ALA A 87 11.61 -55.97 6.18
CA ALA A 87 11.48 -54.93 5.16
C ALA A 87 10.21 -54.11 5.40
N GLN A 88 9.12 -54.77 5.79
CA GLN A 88 7.87 -54.13 6.20
C GLN A 88 8.10 -53.23 7.43
N ASP A 89 8.75 -53.73 8.49
CA ASP A 89 9.04 -52.93 9.69
C ASP A 89 9.89 -51.70 9.36
N GLU A 90 10.92 -51.82 8.52
CA GLU A 90 11.77 -50.67 8.16
C GLU A 90 11.03 -49.68 7.25
N ALA A 91 10.19 -50.17 6.34
CA ALA A 91 9.31 -49.31 5.54
C ALA A 91 8.34 -48.54 6.45
N GLU A 92 7.67 -49.22 7.39
CA GLU A 92 6.78 -48.61 8.39
C GLU A 92 7.50 -47.57 9.26
N ARG A 93 8.72 -47.84 9.72
CA ARG A 93 9.55 -46.86 10.46
C ARG A 93 9.94 -45.67 9.59
N SER A 94 10.28 -45.88 8.33
CA SER A 94 10.67 -44.80 7.41
C SER A 94 9.48 -43.89 7.08
N VAL A 95 8.30 -44.46 6.86
CA VAL A 95 7.05 -43.73 6.64
C VAL A 95 6.67 -42.98 7.90
N SER A 96 6.74 -43.63 9.08
CA SER A 96 6.44 -42.98 10.36
C SER A 96 7.34 -41.78 10.64
N ARG A 97 8.66 -41.90 10.39
CA ARG A 97 9.61 -40.78 10.53
C ARG A 97 9.28 -39.62 9.60
N ARG A 98 8.93 -39.91 8.33
CA ARG A 98 8.58 -38.88 7.36
C ARG A 98 7.24 -38.22 7.67
N LEU A 99 6.24 -39.00 8.09
CA LEU A 99 4.94 -38.46 8.52
C LEU A 99 5.12 -37.55 9.75
N ALA A 100 5.97 -37.92 10.70
CA ALA A 100 6.30 -37.05 11.83
C ALA A 100 6.99 -35.75 11.37
N ALA A 101 7.97 -35.82 10.47
CA ALA A 101 8.65 -34.64 9.93
C ALA A 101 7.70 -33.74 9.11
N LEU A 102 6.78 -34.31 8.34
CA LEU A 102 5.77 -33.55 7.60
C LEU A 102 4.75 -32.90 8.53
N ARG A 103 4.29 -33.61 9.58
CA ARG A 103 3.42 -33.02 10.60
C ARG A 103 4.08 -31.84 11.29
N GLN A 104 5.35 -31.99 11.69
CA GLN A 104 6.11 -30.89 12.28
C GLN A 104 6.17 -29.68 11.34
N ARG A 105 6.51 -29.88 10.06
CA ARG A 105 6.55 -28.77 9.08
C ARG A 105 5.19 -28.10 8.86
N VAL A 106 4.10 -28.87 8.91
CA VAL A 106 2.74 -28.32 8.79
C VAL A 106 2.38 -27.52 10.04
N GLU A 107 2.74 -28.00 11.23
CA GLU A 107 2.57 -27.28 12.49
C GLU A 107 3.38 -25.98 12.50
N ASP A 108 4.66 -26.03 12.12
CA ASP A 108 5.53 -24.85 12.01
C ASP A 108 4.95 -23.82 11.03
N ALA A 109 4.51 -24.25 9.84
CA ALA A 109 3.88 -23.36 8.85
C ALA A 109 2.52 -22.80 9.29
N CYS A 110 1.77 -23.53 10.13
CA CYS A 110 0.54 -23.01 10.72
C CYS A 110 0.84 -21.94 11.77
N ASN A 111 1.88 -22.15 12.60
CA ASN A 111 2.31 -21.16 13.59
C ASN A 111 2.82 -19.89 12.89
N GLU A 112 3.66 -20.00 11.86
CA GLU A 112 4.14 -18.85 11.07
C GLU A 112 2.98 -18.08 10.42
N ARG A 113 1.96 -18.79 9.92
CA ARG A 113 0.75 -18.16 9.38
C ARG A 113 -0.02 -17.40 10.48
N ASP A 114 -0.17 -18.00 11.65
CA ASP A 114 -0.94 -17.41 12.74
C ASP A 114 -0.22 -16.18 13.33
N ASP A 115 1.10 -16.23 13.42
CA ASP A 115 1.94 -15.09 13.79
C ASP A 115 1.82 -13.95 12.76
N ALA A 116 1.93 -14.26 11.46
CA ALA A 116 1.74 -13.26 10.40
C ALA A 116 0.32 -12.66 10.38
N LEU A 117 -0.71 -13.45 10.70
CA LEU A 117 -2.07 -12.96 10.85
C LEU A 117 -2.23 -12.05 12.06
N ALA A 118 -1.55 -12.35 13.18
CA ALA A 118 -1.55 -11.49 14.36
C ALA A 118 -0.86 -10.15 14.08
N GLU A 119 0.27 -10.16 13.36
CA GLU A 119 0.96 -8.93 12.92
C GLU A 119 0.07 -8.09 11.98
N LEU A 120 -0.59 -8.72 11.00
CA LEU A 120 -1.54 -8.03 10.13
C LEU A 120 -2.73 -7.44 10.89
N GLN A 121 -3.22 -8.11 11.92
CA GLN A 121 -4.27 -7.56 12.79
C GLN A 121 -3.77 -6.36 13.60
N SER A 122 -2.51 -6.39 14.06
CA SER A 122 -1.89 -5.25 14.74
C SER A 122 -1.79 -4.03 13.82
N THR A 123 -1.29 -4.20 12.60
CA THR A 123 -1.12 -3.08 11.66
C THR A 123 -2.47 -2.50 11.21
N VAL A 124 -3.52 -3.32 11.09
CA VAL A 124 -4.88 -2.83 10.86
C VAL A 124 -5.39 -1.99 12.04
N GLN A 125 -5.16 -2.42 13.28
CA GLN A 125 -5.54 -1.64 14.46
C GLN A 125 -4.76 -0.31 14.57
N GLU A 126 -3.48 -0.32 14.20
CA GLU A 126 -2.65 0.89 14.13
C GLU A 126 -3.18 1.86 13.05
N LEU A 127 -3.51 1.37 11.86
CA LEU A 127 -4.12 2.18 10.80
C LEU A 127 -5.48 2.78 11.22
N ASP A 128 -6.33 1.99 11.88
CA ASP A 128 -7.61 2.49 12.41
C ASP A 128 -7.37 3.59 13.46
N SER A 129 -6.34 3.44 14.31
CA SER A 129 -5.99 4.45 15.31
C SER A 129 -5.48 5.75 14.69
N LEU A 130 -4.61 5.66 13.67
CA LEU A 130 -4.10 6.80 12.92
C LEU A 130 -5.21 7.51 12.14
N GLN A 131 -6.17 6.77 11.59
CA GLN A 131 -7.34 7.35 10.93
C GLN A 131 -8.20 8.17 11.91
N VAL A 132 -8.43 7.66 13.12
CA VAL A 132 -9.14 8.40 14.17
C VAL A 132 -8.37 9.65 14.60
N GLU A 133 -7.04 9.61 14.64
CA GLU A 133 -6.22 10.79 14.93
C GLU A 133 -6.27 11.83 13.80
N LEU A 134 -6.24 11.39 12.54
CA LEU A 134 -6.42 12.27 11.38
C LEU A 134 -7.77 12.97 11.41
N ASP A 135 -8.85 12.24 11.68
CA ASP A 135 -10.21 12.81 11.80
C ASP A 135 -10.29 13.85 12.93
N LYS A 136 -9.62 13.59 14.06
CA LYS A 136 -9.52 14.57 15.17
C LYS A 136 -8.76 15.82 14.77
N ILE A 137 -7.64 15.69 14.07
CA ILE A 137 -6.84 16.85 13.62
C ILE A 137 -7.63 17.64 12.57
N SER A 138 -8.32 16.97 11.64
CA SER A 138 -9.17 17.60 10.63
C SER A 138 -10.30 18.41 11.26
N THR A 139 -11.05 17.82 12.19
CA THR A 139 -12.14 18.52 12.90
C THR A 139 -11.64 19.67 13.78
N ALA A 140 -10.45 19.53 14.39
CA ALA A 140 -9.83 20.61 15.14
C ALA A 140 -9.40 21.76 14.22
N TYR A 141 -8.88 21.46 13.03
CA TYR A 141 -8.51 22.47 12.03
C TYR A 141 -9.74 23.20 11.49
N GLU A 142 -10.80 22.49 11.11
CA GLU A 142 -12.07 23.10 10.68
C GLU A 142 -12.62 24.05 11.75
N SER A 143 -12.62 23.62 13.03
CA SER A 143 -13.04 24.49 14.13
C SER A 143 -12.16 25.74 14.30
N LYS A 144 -10.87 25.68 13.95
CA LYS A 144 -9.98 26.85 13.98
C LYS A 144 -10.25 27.80 12.83
N VAL A 145 -10.47 27.27 11.62
CA VAL A 145 -10.85 28.05 10.45
C VAL A 145 -12.18 28.79 10.69
N ASP A 146 -13.17 28.11 11.27
CA ASP A 146 -14.44 28.74 11.64
C ASP A 146 -14.25 29.86 12.68
N ALA A 147 -13.40 29.63 13.69
CA ALA A 147 -13.10 30.63 14.71
C ALA A 147 -12.39 31.87 14.12
N ASP A 148 -11.42 31.68 13.22
CA ASP A 148 -10.72 32.77 12.55
C ASP A 148 -11.69 33.59 11.68
N SER A 149 -12.61 32.92 10.97
CA SER A 149 -13.65 33.60 10.21
C SER A 149 -14.57 34.47 11.08
N GLY A 150 -14.92 33.98 12.28
CA GLY A 150 -15.69 34.74 13.27
C GLY A 150 -14.92 35.95 13.81
N MET A 151 -13.62 35.79 14.08
CA MET A 151 -12.77 36.91 14.50
C MET A 151 -12.71 38.01 13.42
N ASP A 152 -12.65 37.63 12.15
CA ASP A 152 -12.62 38.58 11.02
C ASP A 152 -13.93 39.37 10.87
N GLU A 153 -15.08 38.74 11.09
CA GLU A 153 -16.37 39.43 11.16
C GLU A 153 -16.44 40.41 12.35
N ASP A 154 -15.95 40.00 13.52
CA ASP A 154 -15.88 40.84 14.71
C ASP A 154 -14.97 42.05 14.50
N LEU A 155 -13.81 41.87 13.85
CA LEU A 155 -12.90 42.96 13.50
C LEU A 155 -13.52 43.92 12.49
N ALA A 156 -14.17 43.42 11.44
CA ALA A 156 -14.89 44.27 10.48
C ALA A 156 -15.96 45.12 11.18
N THR A 157 -16.68 44.52 12.15
CA THR A 157 -17.69 45.21 12.94
C THR A 157 -17.07 46.26 13.88
N ALA A 158 -15.94 45.94 14.54
CA ALA A 158 -15.21 46.86 15.39
C ALA A 158 -14.65 48.06 14.61
N MET A 159 -14.07 47.81 13.43
CA MET A 159 -13.61 48.87 12.51
C MET A 159 -14.74 49.78 12.08
N LEU A 160 -15.91 49.23 11.71
CA LEU A 160 -17.07 50.05 11.37
C LEU A 160 -17.52 50.93 12.54
N ARG A 161 -17.54 50.39 13.77
CA ARG A 161 -17.88 51.17 14.97
C ARG A 161 -16.88 52.30 15.21
N ALA A 162 -15.58 52.02 15.10
CA ALA A 162 -14.53 53.04 15.21
C ALA A 162 -14.71 54.16 14.16
N ASP A 163 -14.92 53.80 12.88
CA ASP A 163 -15.18 54.76 11.81
C ASP A 163 -16.42 55.64 12.08
N THR A 164 -17.50 55.05 12.62
CA THR A 164 -18.70 55.82 12.97
C THR A 164 -18.47 56.78 14.13
N ALA A 165 -17.66 56.37 15.10
CA ALA A 165 -17.32 57.20 16.24
C ALA A 165 -16.32 58.30 15.85
N ASP A 166 -15.39 58.05 14.92
CA ASP A 166 -14.47 59.08 14.41
C ASP A 166 -15.23 60.18 13.65
N LYS A 167 -16.26 59.79 12.86
CA LYS A 167 -17.16 60.75 12.19
C LYS A 167 -17.91 61.63 13.19
N ARG A 168 -18.42 61.05 14.28
CA ARG A 168 -19.13 61.82 15.33
C ARG A 168 -18.20 62.77 16.07
N ALA A 169 -16.99 62.34 16.42
CA ALA A 169 -15.99 63.19 17.04
C ALA A 169 -15.60 64.38 16.12
N ALA A 170 -15.49 64.16 14.82
CA ALA A 170 -15.26 65.22 13.84
C ALA A 170 -16.43 66.21 13.78
N GLU A 171 -17.68 65.73 13.73
CA GLU A 171 -18.89 66.56 13.77
C GLU A 171 -18.99 67.39 15.07
N LEU A 172 -18.67 66.79 16.23
CA LEU A 172 -18.65 67.52 17.51
C LEU A 172 -17.57 68.59 17.52
N THR A 173 -16.37 68.29 16.99
CA THR A 173 -15.28 69.27 16.88
C THR A 173 -15.68 70.47 16.02
N GLU A 174 -16.36 70.23 14.90
CA GLU A 174 -16.91 71.30 14.04
C GLU A 174 -17.97 72.13 14.78
N ARG A 175 -18.90 71.49 15.51
CA ARG A 175 -19.90 72.18 16.34
C ARG A 175 -19.28 73.04 17.44
N VAL A 176 -18.23 72.56 18.11
CA VAL A 176 -17.50 73.36 19.11
C VAL A 176 -16.89 74.59 18.43
N SER A 177 -16.23 74.42 17.29
CA SER A 177 -15.58 75.54 16.59
C SER A 177 -16.56 76.62 16.13
N THR A 178 -17.78 76.22 15.71
CA THR A 178 -18.83 77.16 15.29
C THR A 178 -19.42 77.91 16.47
N LEU A 179 -19.73 77.22 17.57
CA LEU A 179 -20.25 77.86 18.79
C LEU A 179 -19.21 78.75 19.49
N GLU A 180 -17.93 78.38 19.47
CA GLU A 180 -16.85 79.24 19.97
C GLU A 180 -16.75 80.55 19.18
N ALA A 181 -16.90 80.50 17.85
CA ALA A 181 -16.94 81.70 17.01
C ALA A 181 -18.19 82.55 17.25
N GLU A 182 -19.36 81.93 17.45
CA GLU A 182 -20.60 82.63 17.81
C GLU A 182 -20.49 83.32 19.18
N LEU A 183 -19.88 82.66 20.17
CA LEU A 183 -19.62 83.21 21.49
C LEU A 183 -18.63 84.38 21.42
N GLU A 184 -17.55 84.25 20.65
CA GLU A 184 -16.60 85.35 20.42
C GLU A 184 -17.28 86.56 19.76
N SER A 185 -18.16 86.33 18.78
CA SER A 185 -18.94 87.41 18.16
C SER A 185 -19.91 88.07 19.15
N ALA A 186 -20.67 87.30 19.92
CA ALA A 186 -21.64 87.82 20.89
C ALA A 186 -20.96 88.61 22.02
N THR A 187 -19.81 88.14 22.49
CA THR A 187 -19.01 88.85 23.50
C THR A 187 -18.41 90.14 22.95
N ALA A 188 -17.96 90.16 21.69
CA ALA A 188 -17.50 91.38 21.01
C ALA A 188 -18.64 92.40 20.82
N ASP A 189 -19.83 91.96 20.41
CA ASP A 189 -21.01 92.82 20.25
C ASP A 189 -21.42 93.46 21.58
N LEU A 190 -21.38 92.67 22.66
CA LEU A 190 -21.69 93.15 24.01
C LEU A 190 -20.65 94.17 24.50
N ALA A 191 -19.36 93.94 24.24
CA ALA A 191 -18.31 94.91 24.54
C ALA A 191 -18.48 96.21 23.75
N ALA A 192 -18.81 96.12 22.46
CA ALA A 192 -19.08 97.29 21.62
C ALA A 192 -20.33 98.06 22.08
N ALA A 193 -21.39 97.37 22.51
CA ALA A 193 -22.59 97.99 23.09
C ALA A 193 -22.25 98.78 24.36
N ARG A 194 -21.45 98.19 25.27
CA ARG A 194 -20.97 98.87 26.49
C ARG A 194 -20.10 100.08 26.19
N GLU A 195 -19.19 99.99 25.22
CA GLU A 195 -18.37 101.14 24.80
C GLU A 195 -19.23 102.25 24.19
N ALA A 196 -20.22 101.91 23.37
CA ALA A 196 -21.15 102.86 22.79
C ALA A 196 -22.03 103.52 23.86
N GLU A 197 -22.45 102.78 24.88
CA GLU A 197 -23.18 103.31 26.04
C GLU A 197 -22.30 104.24 26.86
N ALA A 198 -21.10 103.83 27.25
CA ALA A 198 -20.15 104.69 27.98
C ALA A 198 -19.84 105.99 27.21
N ALA A 199 -19.73 105.92 25.88
CA ALA A 199 -19.56 107.09 25.02
C ALA A 199 -20.81 107.99 24.99
N ARG A 200 -22.02 107.41 24.97
CA ARG A 200 -23.29 108.15 25.05
C ARG A 200 -23.48 108.81 26.41
N GLU A 201 -23.21 108.09 27.50
CA GLU A 201 -23.25 108.63 28.86
C GLU A 201 -22.23 109.75 29.03
N ALA A 202 -20.99 109.58 28.54
CA ALA A 202 -19.98 110.66 28.57
C ALA A 202 -20.42 111.90 27.76
N ALA A 203 -21.04 111.69 26.60
CA ALA A 203 -21.59 112.78 25.78
C ALA A 203 -22.83 113.43 26.43
N GLU A 204 -23.65 112.66 27.14
CA GLU A 204 -24.79 113.15 27.89
C GLU A 204 -24.35 113.93 29.14
N VAL A 205 -23.38 113.44 29.91
CA VAL A 205 -22.78 114.16 31.04
C VAL A 205 -22.16 115.47 30.55
N ALA A 206 -21.43 115.46 29.43
CA ALA A 206 -20.90 116.68 28.82
C ALA A 206 -22.00 117.65 28.34
N ARG A 207 -23.17 117.12 27.92
CA ARG A 207 -24.34 117.91 27.50
C ARG A 207 -25.15 118.45 28.68
N VAL A 208 -25.28 117.70 29.77
CA VAL A 208 -25.94 118.08 31.02
C VAL A 208 -25.08 119.08 31.80
N GLU A 209 -23.75 118.96 31.79
CA GLU A 209 -22.84 120.00 32.28
C GLU A 209 -22.97 121.31 31.47
N ALA A 210 -23.36 121.24 30.19
CA ALA A 210 -23.59 122.40 29.35
C ALA A 210 -25.01 123.02 29.50
N ILE A 211 -25.99 122.29 30.03
CA ILE A 211 -27.39 122.72 30.14
C ILE A 211 -27.96 122.28 31.50
N ALA A 212 -27.98 123.20 32.46
CA ALA A 212 -28.65 122.97 33.74
C ALA A 212 -30.17 122.72 33.55
N ALA A 213 -30.65 121.64 34.19
CA ALA A 213 -32.04 121.27 34.53
C ALA A 213 -32.95 120.66 33.44
N ALA A 214 -33.01 119.32 33.38
CA ALA A 214 -34.22 118.49 33.18
C ALA A 214 -33.91 116.98 33.38
N PRO A 215 -34.87 116.12 33.77
CA PRO A 215 -34.63 114.71 34.07
C PRO A 215 -34.59 113.84 32.80
N VAL A 216 -33.80 112.78 32.89
CA VAL A 216 -33.39 111.86 31.83
C VAL A 216 -34.15 110.54 31.98
N GLU A 217 -34.84 110.09 30.94
CA GLU A 217 -35.28 108.68 30.79
C GLU A 217 -34.88 108.17 29.39
N PRO A 218 -33.75 107.44 29.32
CA PRO A 218 -33.65 106.29 28.41
C PRO A 218 -32.88 105.08 28.97
N ALA A 219 -32.51 105.04 30.26
CA ALA A 219 -31.64 104.00 30.83
C ALA A 219 -32.28 102.60 30.98
N VAL A 220 -33.62 102.49 30.95
CA VAL A 220 -34.32 101.21 31.20
C VAL A 220 -34.25 100.26 29.99
N ASP A 221 -34.27 100.79 28.77
CA ASP A 221 -34.27 99.97 27.54
C ASP A 221 -32.88 99.38 27.25
N VAL A 222 -31.80 100.08 27.62
CA VAL A 222 -30.43 99.59 27.39
C VAL A 222 -30.05 98.53 28.43
N ALA A 223 -30.38 98.75 29.70
CA ALA A 223 -30.17 97.75 30.75
C ALA A 223 -30.96 96.43 30.49
N ALA A 224 -32.15 96.53 29.87
CA ALA A 224 -32.91 95.36 29.45
C ALA A 224 -32.20 94.60 28.31
N LEU A 225 -31.70 95.31 27.30
CA LEU A 225 -30.94 94.70 26.20
C LEU A 225 -29.62 94.09 26.70
N GLU A 226 -28.88 94.73 27.60
CA GLU A 226 -27.67 94.16 28.19
C GLU A 226 -27.96 92.90 29.01
N ALA A 227 -29.06 92.88 29.75
CA ALA A 227 -29.49 91.69 30.48
C ALA A 227 -29.81 90.52 29.52
N GLU A 228 -30.54 90.77 28.43
CA GLU A 228 -30.84 89.77 27.40
C GLU A 228 -29.56 89.23 26.72
N HIS A 229 -28.60 90.11 26.38
CA HIS A 229 -27.33 89.67 25.79
C HIS A 229 -26.47 88.90 26.81
N SER A 230 -26.46 89.29 28.08
CA SER A 230 -25.73 88.56 29.12
C SER A 230 -26.32 87.16 29.38
N GLU A 231 -27.64 87.02 29.28
CA GLU A 231 -28.31 85.71 29.37
C GLU A 231 -28.00 84.85 28.13
N ALA A 232 -27.94 85.46 26.94
CA ALA A 232 -27.54 84.77 25.72
C ALA A 232 -26.09 84.26 25.80
N VAL A 233 -25.15 85.07 26.30
CA VAL A 233 -23.75 84.66 26.53
C VAL A 233 -23.68 83.52 27.54
N ALA A 234 -24.37 83.62 28.68
CA ALA A 234 -24.39 82.54 29.68
C ALA A 234 -24.99 81.23 29.14
N ARG A 235 -25.98 81.30 28.24
CA ARG A 235 -26.54 80.13 27.57
C ARG A 235 -25.52 79.49 26.61
N LEU A 236 -24.85 80.30 25.78
CA LEU A 236 -23.82 79.81 24.86
C LEU A 236 -22.61 79.22 25.60
N GLU A 237 -22.17 79.85 26.70
CA GLU A 237 -21.11 79.30 27.57
C GLU A 237 -21.49 77.92 28.12
N GLY A 238 -22.73 77.78 28.60
CA GLY A 238 -23.25 76.48 29.08
C GLY A 238 -23.34 75.41 27.98
N GLU A 239 -23.73 75.79 26.76
CA GLU A 239 -23.77 74.89 25.61
C GLU A 239 -22.35 74.47 25.17
N VAL A 240 -21.39 75.38 25.16
CA VAL A 240 -19.98 75.08 24.87
C VAL A 240 -19.38 74.15 25.92
N GLU A 241 -19.62 74.40 27.21
CA GLU A 241 -19.17 73.49 28.28
C GLU A 241 -19.81 72.10 28.15
N ALA A 242 -21.10 72.02 27.84
CA ALA A 242 -21.79 70.74 27.64
C ALA A 242 -21.22 69.95 26.45
N ILE A 243 -20.93 70.62 25.34
CA ILE A 243 -20.36 69.95 24.15
C ILE A 243 -18.89 69.58 24.38
N ARG A 244 -18.10 70.39 25.08
CA ARG A 244 -16.74 70.02 25.48
C ARG A 244 -16.73 68.78 26.38
N ALA A 245 -17.65 68.69 27.33
CA ALA A 245 -17.80 67.50 28.18
C ALA A 245 -18.20 66.27 27.34
N ALA A 246 -19.10 66.43 26.36
CA ALA A 246 -19.48 65.35 25.45
C ALA A 246 -18.30 64.90 24.55
N LEU A 247 -17.52 65.84 24.03
CA LEU A 247 -16.33 65.56 23.23
C LEU A 247 -15.27 64.81 24.05
N GLN A 248 -15.03 65.22 25.29
CA GLN A 248 -14.09 64.53 26.18
C GLN A 248 -14.56 63.11 26.48
N ALA A 249 -15.85 62.91 26.79
CA ALA A 249 -16.41 61.57 27.01
C ALA A 249 -16.29 60.68 25.77
N GLU A 250 -16.46 61.24 24.56
CA GLU A 250 -16.27 60.50 23.31
C GLU A 250 -14.79 60.17 23.05
N GLN A 251 -13.87 61.09 23.35
CA GLN A 251 -12.42 60.83 23.26
C GLN A 251 -11.98 59.72 24.23
N GLU A 252 -12.49 59.72 25.46
CA GLU A 252 -12.24 58.66 26.44
C GLU A 252 -12.84 57.31 25.98
N ALA A 253 -14.04 57.32 25.40
CA ALA A 253 -14.65 56.12 24.82
C ALA A 253 -13.84 55.57 23.63
N HIS A 254 -13.29 56.45 22.78
CA HIS A 254 -12.39 56.08 21.69
C HIS A 254 -11.06 55.51 22.17
N ALA A 255 -10.47 56.11 23.21
CA ALA A 255 -9.26 55.57 23.82
C ALA A 255 -9.51 54.14 24.32
N ALA A 256 -10.63 53.91 25.02
CA ALA A 256 -11.02 52.58 25.47
C ALA A 256 -11.24 51.59 24.30
N GLN A 257 -11.88 52.01 23.21
CA GLN A 257 -12.06 51.17 22.01
C GLN A 257 -10.74 50.85 21.30
N ARG A 258 -9.79 51.78 21.25
CA ARG A 258 -8.44 51.53 20.71
C ARG A 258 -7.67 50.53 21.56
N ASP A 259 -7.78 50.62 22.88
CA ASP A 259 -7.16 49.65 23.79
C ASP A 259 -7.78 48.25 23.60
N GLU A 260 -9.09 48.15 23.42
CA GLU A 260 -9.77 46.88 23.12
C GLU A 260 -9.34 46.30 21.76
N ALA A 261 -9.25 47.13 20.71
CA ALA A 261 -8.77 46.72 19.40
C ALA A 261 -7.29 46.28 19.43
N ALA A 262 -6.45 46.98 20.19
CA ALA A 262 -5.05 46.59 20.38
C ALA A 262 -4.93 45.25 21.13
N GLY A 263 -5.80 45.00 22.12
CA GLY A 263 -5.91 43.71 22.80
C GLY A 263 -6.30 42.58 21.84
N ALA A 264 -7.35 42.78 21.03
CA ALA A 264 -7.79 41.81 20.04
C ALA A 264 -6.72 41.52 18.97
N GLN A 265 -5.95 42.55 18.56
CA GLN A 265 -4.83 42.37 17.63
C GLN A 265 -3.71 41.53 18.26
N ALA A 266 -3.35 41.79 19.52
CA ALA A 266 -2.34 41.02 20.23
C ALA A 266 -2.76 39.54 20.41
N GLU A 267 -4.06 39.28 20.64
CA GLU A 267 -4.60 37.91 20.68
C GLU A 267 -4.52 37.20 19.33
N ARG A 268 -4.81 37.91 18.23
CA ARG A 268 -4.61 37.40 16.87
C ARG A 268 -3.15 37.06 16.59
N ASP A 269 -2.23 37.96 16.88
CA ASP A 269 -0.80 37.74 16.63
C ASP A 269 -0.28 36.53 17.42
N ALA A 270 -0.78 36.35 18.66
CA ALA A 270 -0.50 35.19 19.48
C ALA A 270 -1.13 33.89 18.93
N ALA A 271 -2.32 33.96 18.33
CA ALA A 271 -2.96 32.83 17.66
C ALA A 271 -2.22 32.45 16.37
N ALA A 272 -1.82 33.43 15.55
CA ALA A 272 -1.04 33.24 14.32
C ALA A 272 0.31 32.57 14.62
N SER A 273 1.01 33.02 15.68
CA SER A 273 2.27 32.39 16.11
C SER A 273 2.08 30.93 16.56
N LYS A 274 0.92 30.58 17.14
CA LYS A 274 0.59 29.19 17.49
C LYS A 274 0.25 28.35 16.24
N LEU A 275 -0.43 28.94 15.26
CA LEU A 275 -0.71 28.30 13.97
C LEU A 275 0.61 27.97 13.26
N GLU A 276 1.51 28.93 13.13
CA GLU A 276 2.83 28.74 12.51
C GLU A 276 3.63 27.64 13.23
N SER A 277 3.59 27.61 14.57
CA SER A 277 4.21 26.53 15.35
C SER A 277 3.58 25.16 15.10
N ALA A 278 2.26 25.08 14.87
CA ALA A 278 1.57 23.83 14.59
C ALA A 278 1.86 23.35 13.15
N GLU A 279 1.91 24.26 12.19
CA GLU A 279 2.33 23.97 10.81
C GLU A 279 3.77 23.45 10.76
N ALA A 280 4.69 24.04 11.52
CA ALA A 280 6.06 23.54 11.64
C ALA A 280 6.12 22.12 12.23
N GLN A 281 5.25 21.79 13.20
CA GLN A 281 5.15 20.44 13.75
C GLN A 281 4.60 19.45 12.72
N LEU A 282 3.57 19.83 11.95
CA LEU A 282 3.02 18.99 10.88
C LEU A 282 4.05 18.74 9.77
N ALA A 283 4.83 19.75 9.39
CA ALA A 283 5.92 19.60 8.44
C ALA A 283 6.97 18.60 8.95
N SER A 284 7.38 18.72 10.22
CA SER A 284 8.32 17.76 10.84
C SER A 284 7.80 16.33 10.87
N LEU A 285 6.52 16.13 11.21
CA LEU A 285 5.91 14.79 11.22
C LEU A 285 5.78 14.21 9.80
N THR A 286 5.54 15.06 8.81
CA THR A 286 5.48 14.64 7.40
C THR A 286 6.87 14.21 6.90
N GLU A 287 7.92 14.97 7.24
CA GLU A 287 9.31 14.59 6.94
C GLU A 287 9.69 13.26 7.59
N GLU A 288 9.31 13.03 8.86
CA GLU A 288 9.52 11.76 9.56
C GLU A 288 8.79 10.61 8.84
N ARG A 289 7.52 10.80 8.48
CA ARG A 289 6.73 9.80 7.77
C ARG A 289 7.31 9.45 6.39
N ASP A 290 7.87 10.43 5.67
CA ASP A 290 8.51 10.20 4.37
C ASP A 290 9.88 9.52 4.51
N ALA A 291 10.60 9.79 5.61
CA ALA A 291 11.81 9.04 5.96
C ALA A 291 11.48 7.57 6.27
N ASP A 292 10.44 7.32 7.06
CA ASP A 292 9.95 5.98 7.37
C ASP A 292 9.48 5.24 6.11
N ALA A 293 8.72 5.91 5.23
CA ALA A 293 8.30 5.35 3.95
C ALA A 293 9.50 4.96 3.07
N SER A 294 10.56 5.78 3.08
CA SER A 294 11.81 5.50 2.38
C SER A 294 12.55 4.31 2.99
N GLU A 295 12.55 4.15 4.32
CA GLU A 295 13.11 2.99 4.99
C GLU A 295 12.33 1.72 4.67
N ILE A 296 11.00 1.76 4.69
CA ILE A 296 10.14 0.64 4.28
C ILE A 296 10.42 0.25 2.82
N ALA A 297 10.54 1.22 1.91
CA ALA A 297 10.90 0.95 0.52
C ALA A 297 12.29 0.30 0.39
N ARG A 298 13.28 0.78 1.18
CA ARG A 298 14.63 0.19 1.22
C ARG A 298 14.62 -1.24 1.75
N LEU A 299 13.91 -1.50 2.84
CA LEU A 299 13.76 -2.83 3.43
C LEU A 299 13.03 -3.77 2.47
N SER A 300 12.00 -3.29 1.79
CA SER A 300 11.27 -4.06 0.76
C SER A 300 12.15 -4.38 -0.44
N ALA A 301 12.96 -3.43 -0.91
CA ALA A 301 13.94 -3.66 -1.97
C ALA A 301 15.03 -4.66 -1.52
N SER A 302 15.53 -4.54 -0.30
CA SER A 302 16.48 -5.50 0.29
C SER A 302 15.88 -6.90 0.43
N LEU A 303 14.60 -7.00 0.80
CA LEU A 303 13.87 -8.26 0.88
C LEU A 303 13.71 -8.87 -0.51
N SER A 304 13.33 -8.06 -1.51
CA SER A 304 13.21 -8.49 -2.90
C SER A 304 14.55 -8.92 -3.49
N GLU A 305 15.65 -8.22 -3.19
CA GLU A 305 17.00 -8.66 -3.56
C GLU A 305 17.37 -9.97 -2.86
N ALA A 306 17.05 -10.13 -1.58
CA ALA A 306 17.32 -11.37 -0.84
C ALA A 306 16.51 -12.55 -1.41
N GLN A 307 15.23 -12.32 -1.75
CA GLN A 307 14.37 -13.27 -2.45
C GLN A 307 14.96 -13.61 -3.81
N LYS A 308 15.35 -12.61 -4.61
CA LYS A 308 15.98 -12.82 -5.90
C LYS A 308 17.30 -13.58 -5.79
N ARG A 309 18.15 -13.28 -4.79
CA ARG A 309 19.37 -14.07 -4.52
C ARG A 309 19.03 -15.50 -4.10
N ALA A 310 17.97 -15.72 -3.33
CA ALA A 310 17.51 -17.06 -2.98
C ALA A 310 16.98 -17.82 -4.20
N GLU A 311 16.23 -17.13 -5.07
CA GLU A 311 15.78 -17.64 -6.37
C GLU A 311 16.96 -17.90 -7.30
N GLU A 312 17.94 -17.02 -7.42
CA GLU A 312 19.17 -17.20 -8.20
C GLU A 312 20.05 -18.31 -7.62
N LEU A 313 20.03 -18.56 -6.31
CA LEU A 313 20.69 -19.72 -5.71
C LEU A 313 19.91 -21.01 -6.00
N ALA A 314 18.57 -20.97 -5.94
CA ALA A 314 17.72 -22.10 -6.31
C ALA A 314 17.78 -22.39 -7.82
N GLU A 315 17.83 -21.34 -8.64
CA GLU A 315 17.99 -21.36 -10.07
C GLU A 315 19.40 -21.71 -10.44
N SER A 316 20.45 -21.21 -9.78
CA SER A 316 21.82 -21.68 -10.05
C SER A 316 21.98 -23.13 -9.61
N ALA A 317 21.25 -23.61 -8.60
CA ALA A 317 21.11 -25.05 -8.33
C ALA A 317 20.32 -25.77 -9.45
N ALA A 318 19.32 -25.12 -10.04
CA ALA A 318 18.54 -25.64 -11.17
C ALA A 318 19.17 -25.41 -12.56
N GLN A 319 20.15 -24.53 -12.71
CA GLN A 319 20.84 -24.05 -13.91
C GLN A 319 22.26 -24.64 -13.95
N SER A 320 22.91 -24.89 -12.81
CA SER A 320 23.86 -26.00 -12.79
C SER A 320 23.18 -27.32 -13.20
N ALA A 321 21.84 -27.43 -13.08
CA ALA A 321 21.06 -28.44 -13.79
C ALA A 321 20.57 -28.06 -15.23
N ALA A 322 20.44 -26.77 -15.61
CA ALA A 322 19.79 -26.29 -16.85
C ALA A 322 20.62 -25.36 -17.79
N MET A 323 21.57 -24.54 -17.31
CA MET A 323 22.66 -23.86 -18.08
C MET A 323 23.68 -24.84 -18.67
N SER A 324 23.15 -25.96 -19.15
CA SER A 324 23.36 -26.38 -20.52
C SER A 324 22.79 -25.44 -21.62
N ALA A 325 22.37 -24.19 -21.38
CA ALA A 325 22.11 -23.19 -22.45
C ALA A 325 21.85 -21.74 -21.92
N PRO A 326 22.24 -20.65 -22.65
CA PRO A 326 22.00 -19.23 -22.27
C PRO A 326 21.32 -18.31 -23.34
N ALA A 327 20.96 -17.07 -22.90
CA ALA A 327 20.94 -15.72 -23.56
C ALA A 327 19.60 -14.91 -23.37
N GLU A 328 19.56 -13.76 -22.65
CA GLU A 328 19.82 -12.32 -23.02
C GLU A 328 18.66 -11.61 -23.79
N ASP A 329 18.25 -10.33 -23.65
CA ASP A 329 18.48 -9.17 -22.74
C ASP A 329 17.56 -7.95 -23.18
N VAL A 330 17.47 -6.88 -22.35
CA VAL A 330 17.37 -5.41 -22.68
C VAL A 330 16.03 -4.61 -22.96
N ALA A 331 15.66 -3.75 -21.97
CA ALA A 331 15.63 -2.24 -21.91
C ALA A 331 14.55 -1.24 -22.51
N LEU A 332 14.15 -0.27 -21.64
CA LEU A 332 14.05 1.24 -21.74
C LEU A 332 13.01 1.91 -22.73
N ALA A 333 12.42 3.13 -22.61
CA ALA A 333 12.50 4.35 -21.76
C ALA A 333 11.36 5.40 -22.06
N ALA A 334 11.00 6.25 -21.06
CA ALA A 334 10.75 7.74 -21.06
C ALA A 334 9.65 8.46 -21.95
N PRO A 335 9.42 9.81 -21.89
CA PRO A 335 8.86 10.66 -20.81
C PRO A 335 7.84 11.79 -21.23
N GLU A 336 7.24 12.44 -20.21
CA GLU A 336 6.70 13.82 -19.94
C GLU A 336 6.45 14.95 -20.98
N ALA A 337 5.42 15.79 -20.70
CA ALA A 337 5.43 17.29 -20.57
C ALA A 337 4.00 17.86 -20.22
N PRO A 338 3.73 19.20 -20.11
CA PRO A 338 3.59 20.02 -18.88
C PRO A 338 2.21 20.75 -18.71
N VAL A 339 2.01 21.54 -17.63
CA VAL A 339 0.74 22.16 -17.16
C VAL A 339 0.82 23.70 -17.03
N ALA A 340 -0.31 24.43 -17.16
CA ALA A 340 -0.52 25.84 -16.73
C ALA A 340 -2.01 26.18 -16.45
N ASP A 341 -2.31 26.96 -15.39
CA ASP A 341 -3.02 28.29 -15.39
C ASP A 341 -3.99 28.54 -14.20
N ASN A 342 -3.76 29.53 -13.31
CA ASN A 342 -4.07 29.51 -11.86
C ASN A 342 -5.54 29.57 -11.34
N THR A 343 -6.55 29.78 -12.17
CA THR A 343 -7.97 29.80 -11.74
C THR A 343 -8.80 28.76 -12.45
N GLU A 344 -8.45 28.53 -13.72
CA GLU A 344 -8.45 27.17 -14.23
C GLU A 344 -7.65 26.26 -13.27
N GLU A 345 -6.64 26.69 -12.50
CA GLU A 345 -5.95 25.82 -11.53
C GLU A 345 -6.86 25.44 -10.39
N ILE A 346 -7.87 26.21 -10.00
CA ILE A 346 -8.75 25.75 -8.91
C ILE A 346 -9.80 24.77 -9.44
N GLU A 347 -10.39 25.03 -10.61
CA GLU A 347 -11.29 24.07 -11.25
C GLU A 347 -10.54 22.85 -11.80
N THR A 348 -9.30 23.04 -12.25
CA THR A 348 -8.40 21.97 -12.67
C THR A 348 -7.78 21.29 -11.47
N LEU A 349 -7.58 21.91 -10.30
CA LEU A 349 -7.21 21.25 -9.04
C LEU A 349 -8.38 20.42 -8.52
N LYS A 350 -9.64 20.88 -8.65
CA LYS A 350 -10.81 20.05 -8.34
C LYS A 350 -10.98 18.90 -9.34
N ALA A 351 -10.80 19.16 -10.64
CA ALA A 351 -10.82 18.13 -11.66
C ALA A 351 -9.61 17.20 -11.55
N GLN A 352 -8.47 17.68 -11.07
CA GLN A 352 -7.24 16.95 -10.81
C GLN A 352 -7.43 16.11 -9.57
N LEU A 353 -8.01 16.63 -8.48
CA LEU A 353 -8.37 15.85 -7.31
C LEU A 353 -9.37 14.75 -7.67
N ALA A 354 -10.38 15.05 -8.50
CA ALA A 354 -11.31 14.04 -9.00
C ALA A 354 -10.58 12.97 -9.84
N ARG A 355 -9.70 13.39 -10.77
CA ARG A 355 -8.84 12.47 -11.55
C ARG A 355 -7.90 11.67 -10.64
N GLU A 356 -7.33 12.28 -9.62
CA GLU A 356 -6.45 11.65 -8.64
C GLU A 356 -7.23 10.64 -7.81
N THR A 357 -8.45 10.96 -7.35
CA THR A 357 -9.29 9.96 -6.68
C THR A 357 -9.69 8.82 -7.60
N GLU A 358 -9.92 9.08 -8.88
CA GLU A 358 -10.22 8.04 -9.88
C GLU A 358 -8.98 7.19 -10.20
N THR A 359 -7.80 7.80 -10.33
CA THR A 359 -6.53 7.06 -10.51
C THR A 359 -6.15 6.29 -9.25
N HIS A 360 -6.39 6.81 -8.05
CA HIS A 360 -6.21 6.08 -6.80
C HIS A 360 -7.20 4.94 -6.68
N ALA A 361 -8.49 5.14 -7.02
CA ALA A 361 -9.47 4.07 -7.04
C ALA A 361 -9.11 2.98 -8.07
N ALA A 362 -8.63 3.37 -9.26
CA ALA A 362 -8.15 2.45 -10.28
C ALA A 362 -6.87 1.70 -9.83
N ALA A 363 -5.92 2.40 -9.21
CA ALA A 363 -4.71 1.81 -8.66
C ALA A 363 -5.02 0.83 -7.52
N ILE A 364 -6.01 1.14 -6.67
CA ILE A 364 -6.49 0.22 -5.61
C ILE A 364 -7.16 -1.00 -6.24
N ALA A 365 -7.94 -0.84 -7.31
CA ALA A 365 -8.56 -1.96 -8.02
C ALA A 365 -7.50 -2.86 -8.68
N GLU A 366 -6.48 -2.28 -9.32
CA GLU A 366 -5.35 -2.99 -9.91
C GLU A 366 -4.52 -3.71 -8.83
N ALA A 367 -4.25 -3.05 -7.70
CA ALA A 367 -3.58 -3.66 -6.55
C ALA A 367 -4.37 -4.87 -6.00
N ARG A 368 -5.71 -4.79 -5.94
CA ARG A 368 -6.55 -5.94 -5.54
C ARG A 368 -6.49 -7.07 -6.56
N GLU A 369 -6.44 -6.77 -7.84
CA GLU A 369 -6.31 -7.78 -8.90
C GLU A 369 -4.93 -8.47 -8.86
N THR A 370 -3.85 -7.72 -8.66
CA THR A 370 -2.50 -8.30 -8.52
C THR A 370 -2.40 -9.16 -7.27
N VAL A 371 -2.91 -8.73 -6.11
CA VAL A 371 -2.98 -9.55 -4.90
C VAL A 371 -3.75 -10.85 -5.14
N LYS A 372 -4.86 -10.79 -5.89
CA LYS A 372 -5.61 -12.00 -6.27
C LYS A 372 -4.77 -12.95 -7.14
N LYS A 373 -4.08 -12.43 -8.18
CA LYS A 373 -3.18 -13.22 -9.03
C LYS A 373 -2.04 -13.85 -8.23
N TRP A 374 -1.44 -13.12 -7.30
CA TRP A 374 -0.41 -13.65 -6.39
C TRP A 374 -0.96 -14.75 -5.48
N SER A 375 -2.18 -14.60 -4.96
CA SER A 375 -2.81 -15.65 -4.14
C SER A 375 -3.11 -16.93 -4.93
N GLU A 376 -3.57 -16.79 -6.19
CA GLU A 376 -3.81 -17.92 -7.08
C GLU A 376 -2.50 -18.62 -7.46
N TYR A 377 -1.45 -17.85 -7.77
CA TYR A 377 -0.12 -18.38 -8.05
C TYR A 377 0.49 -19.11 -6.85
N ALA A 378 0.42 -18.52 -5.64
CA ALA A 378 0.91 -19.14 -4.41
C ALA A 378 0.16 -20.44 -4.09
N ASN A 379 -1.16 -20.49 -4.31
CA ASN A 379 -1.96 -21.71 -4.15
C ASN A 379 -1.59 -22.77 -5.21
N GLY A 380 -1.32 -22.36 -6.45
CA GLY A 380 -0.82 -23.23 -7.50
C GLY A 380 0.53 -23.85 -7.16
N LEU A 381 1.48 -23.05 -6.67
CA LEU A 381 2.79 -23.52 -6.19
C LEU A 381 2.65 -24.49 -5.01
N LYS A 382 1.78 -24.21 -4.03
CA LYS A 382 1.50 -25.12 -2.93
C LYS A 382 0.99 -26.48 -3.43
N GLN A 383 0.10 -26.48 -4.43
CA GLN A 383 -0.42 -27.71 -5.02
C GLN A 383 0.67 -28.47 -5.79
N GLN A 384 1.50 -27.78 -6.56
CA GLN A 384 2.63 -28.39 -7.27
C GLN A 384 3.65 -28.99 -6.30
N LEU A 385 3.98 -28.29 -5.21
CA LEU A 385 4.91 -28.77 -4.18
C LEU A 385 4.34 -29.99 -3.44
N ALA A 386 3.03 -30.00 -3.15
CA ALA A 386 2.37 -31.17 -2.59
C ALA A 386 2.45 -32.39 -3.52
N GLN A 387 2.18 -32.20 -4.82
CA GLN A 387 2.29 -33.26 -5.83
C GLN A 387 3.73 -33.74 -6.02
N ALA A 388 4.71 -32.83 -6.02
CA ALA A 388 6.13 -33.17 -6.14
C ALA A 388 6.60 -33.97 -4.92
N ASN A 389 6.19 -33.55 -3.71
CA ASN A 389 6.47 -34.28 -2.47
C ASN A 389 5.85 -35.66 -2.48
N GLU A 390 4.60 -35.81 -2.95
CA GLU A 390 3.95 -37.11 -3.08
C GLU A 390 4.71 -38.04 -4.05
N LYS A 391 5.09 -37.54 -5.24
CA LYS A 391 5.89 -38.30 -6.21
C LYS A 391 7.26 -38.70 -5.64
N ALA A 392 7.94 -37.78 -4.95
CA ALA A 392 9.23 -38.06 -4.30
C ALA A 392 9.09 -39.12 -3.20
N LEU A 393 8.02 -39.06 -2.40
CA LEU A 393 7.73 -40.05 -1.36
C LEU A 393 7.52 -41.44 -1.97
N VAL A 394 6.75 -41.55 -3.06
CA VAL A 394 6.50 -42.82 -3.75
C VAL A 394 7.80 -43.39 -4.34
N ALA A 395 8.60 -42.58 -5.02
CA ALA A 395 9.87 -43.00 -5.59
C ALA A 395 10.85 -43.50 -4.51
N LEU A 396 10.93 -42.78 -3.40
CA LEU A 396 11.79 -43.17 -2.28
C LEU A 396 11.29 -44.44 -1.57
N ALA A 397 9.97 -44.59 -1.39
CA ALA A 397 9.40 -45.81 -0.82
C ALA A 397 9.69 -47.03 -1.70
N ARG A 398 9.59 -46.86 -3.03
CA ARG A 398 9.95 -47.90 -4.00
C ARG A 398 11.43 -48.25 -3.93
N GLY A 399 12.32 -47.26 -3.96
CA GLY A 399 13.77 -47.49 -3.88
C GLY A 399 14.20 -48.15 -2.56
N ALA A 400 13.59 -47.75 -1.43
CA ALA A 400 13.82 -48.41 -0.14
C ALA A 400 13.37 -49.88 -0.17
N GLY A 401 12.20 -50.18 -0.77
CA GLY A 401 11.72 -51.55 -0.97
C GLY A 401 12.64 -52.39 -1.83
N GLU A 402 13.09 -51.86 -2.97
CA GLU A 402 14.03 -52.53 -3.88
C GLU A 402 15.39 -52.80 -3.20
N ALA A 403 15.92 -51.84 -2.44
CA ALA A 403 17.17 -52.00 -1.69
C ALA A 403 17.07 -52.96 -0.49
N ALA A 404 15.89 -53.11 0.11
CA ALA A 404 15.64 -54.10 1.15
C ALA A 404 15.56 -55.52 0.54
N LEU A 405 14.85 -55.66 -0.58
CA LEU A 405 14.76 -56.91 -1.33
C LEU A 405 16.14 -57.37 -1.81
N SER A 406 16.97 -56.47 -2.36
CA SER A 406 18.30 -56.82 -2.86
C SER A 406 19.26 -57.28 -1.76
N ARG A 407 19.30 -56.56 -0.61
CA ARG A 407 20.15 -56.92 0.54
C ARG A 407 19.80 -58.30 1.07
N ARG A 408 18.53 -58.62 1.14
CA ARG A 408 18.12 -59.92 1.64
C ARG A 408 18.23 -61.02 0.59
N LEU A 409 17.95 -60.78 -0.69
CA LEU A 409 18.29 -61.73 -1.75
C LEU A 409 19.77 -62.10 -1.69
N SER A 410 20.67 -61.14 -1.48
CA SER A 410 22.09 -61.42 -1.25
C SER A 410 22.35 -62.21 0.03
N THR A 411 21.58 -61.97 1.11
CA THR A 411 21.74 -62.72 2.36
C THR A 411 21.31 -64.18 2.18
N GLU A 412 20.20 -64.42 1.48
CA GLU A 412 19.66 -65.76 1.20
C GLU A 412 20.54 -66.53 0.20
N LEU A 413 21.00 -65.88 -0.87
CA LEU A 413 21.97 -66.49 -1.78
C LEU A 413 23.24 -66.93 -1.03
N GLY A 414 23.69 -66.14 -0.06
CA GLY A 414 24.84 -66.48 0.79
C GLY A 414 24.62 -67.71 1.67
N GLN A 415 23.39 -67.99 2.07
CA GLN A 415 23.07 -69.19 2.85
C GLN A 415 23.01 -70.46 1.99
N VAL A 416 22.57 -70.34 0.74
CA VAL A 416 22.33 -71.49 -0.15
C VAL A 416 23.56 -71.84 -0.98
N VAL A 417 24.26 -70.83 -1.49
CA VAL A 417 25.49 -70.99 -2.30
C VAL A 417 26.51 -69.91 -1.89
N PRO A 418 27.36 -70.18 -0.88
CA PRO A 418 28.28 -69.17 -0.33
C PRO A 418 29.32 -68.64 -1.34
N GLU A 419 29.68 -69.46 -2.33
CA GLU A 419 30.68 -69.16 -3.37
C GLU A 419 30.07 -68.45 -4.60
N HIS A 420 28.79 -68.07 -4.57
CA HIS A 420 28.11 -67.54 -5.75
C HIS A 420 28.69 -66.18 -6.19
N GLU A 421 28.92 -66.00 -7.50
CA GLU A 421 29.60 -64.81 -8.05
C GLU A 421 28.89 -63.49 -7.72
N MET A 422 27.55 -63.49 -7.68
CA MET A 422 26.71 -62.33 -7.28
C MET A 422 26.89 -61.87 -5.82
N LEU A 423 27.55 -62.66 -4.98
CA LEU A 423 27.88 -62.27 -3.59
C LEU A 423 29.24 -61.60 -3.47
N ARG A 424 30.09 -61.70 -4.51
CA ARG A 424 31.37 -61.02 -4.53
C ARG A 424 31.11 -59.52 -4.62
N LYS A 425 31.70 -58.76 -3.70
CA LYS A 425 31.56 -57.29 -3.64
C LYS A 425 31.87 -56.63 -4.99
N ASP A 426 32.88 -57.13 -5.70
CA ASP A 426 33.28 -56.61 -7.00
C ASP A 426 32.17 -56.74 -8.06
N ALA A 427 31.51 -57.90 -8.11
CA ALA A 427 30.39 -58.14 -9.03
C ALA A 427 29.15 -57.32 -8.65
N GLN A 428 28.84 -57.19 -7.35
CA GLN A 428 27.75 -56.34 -6.87
C GLN A 428 28.00 -54.87 -7.22
N GLN A 429 29.23 -54.40 -7.04
CA GLN A 429 29.62 -53.02 -7.32
C GLN A 429 29.61 -52.74 -8.82
N GLN A 430 29.98 -53.72 -9.65
CA GLN A 430 29.88 -53.63 -11.10
C GLN A 430 28.42 -53.54 -11.57
N VAL A 431 27.52 -54.38 -11.05
CA VAL A 431 26.09 -54.32 -11.35
C VAL A 431 25.46 -53.01 -10.88
N ILE A 432 25.85 -52.50 -9.71
CA ILE A 432 25.38 -51.19 -9.21
C ILE A 432 25.84 -50.06 -10.14
N VAL A 433 27.10 -50.07 -10.57
CA VAL A 433 27.64 -49.05 -11.49
C VAL A 433 26.97 -49.14 -12.86
N GLU A 434 26.74 -50.34 -13.39
CA GLU A 434 26.01 -50.54 -14.65
C GLU A 434 24.55 -50.06 -14.55
N ALA A 435 23.86 -50.35 -13.44
CA ALA A 435 22.49 -49.89 -13.21
C ALA A 435 22.42 -48.36 -13.06
N ILE A 436 23.34 -47.76 -12.30
CA ILE A 436 23.46 -46.30 -12.17
C ILE A 436 23.73 -45.67 -13.54
N ASN A 437 24.64 -46.26 -14.33
CA ASN A 437 24.95 -45.73 -15.66
C ASN A 437 23.77 -45.89 -16.63
N ALA A 438 23.05 -47.01 -16.62
CA ALA A 438 21.85 -47.20 -17.44
C ALA A 438 20.71 -46.23 -17.08
N GLN A 439 20.53 -45.97 -15.78
CA GLN A 439 19.54 -45.00 -15.30
C GLN A 439 19.93 -43.55 -15.63
N LEU A 440 21.21 -43.21 -15.50
CA LEU A 440 21.73 -41.91 -15.92
C LEU A 440 21.62 -41.75 -17.45
N GLU A 441 21.91 -42.79 -18.24
CA GLU A 441 21.78 -42.76 -19.70
C GLU A 441 20.32 -42.54 -20.13
N GLN A 442 19.35 -43.18 -19.45
CA GLN A 442 17.92 -42.88 -19.64
C GLN A 442 17.57 -41.41 -19.34
N GLN A 443 18.30 -40.76 -18.45
CA GLN A 443 18.13 -39.33 -18.13
C GLN A 443 19.02 -38.40 -18.98
N GLY A 444 19.78 -38.95 -19.94
CA GLY A 444 20.68 -38.17 -20.80
C GLY A 444 22.02 -37.80 -20.15
N TYR A 445 22.45 -38.55 -19.13
CA TYR A 445 23.73 -38.40 -18.44
C TYR A 445 24.58 -39.67 -18.57
N ARG A 446 25.90 -39.55 -18.52
CA ARG A 446 26.86 -40.66 -18.54
C ARG A 446 27.69 -40.63 -17.27
N TYR A 447 27.85 -41.78 -16.63
CA TYR A 447 28.70 -41.94 -15.45
C TYR A 447 30.05 -42.52 -15.84
N ASP A 448 31.14 -41.81 -15.56
CA ASP A 448 32.48 -42.37 -15.69
C ASP A 448 32.89 -43.06 -14.39
N ALA A 449 32.86 -44.40 -14.41
CA ALA A 449 33.19 -45.24 -13.27
C ALA A 449 34.62 -45.03 -12.73
N LYS A 450 35.56 -44.48 -13.52
CA LYS A 450 36.95 -44.24 -13.09
C LYS A 450 37.13 -42.90 -12.37
N THR A 451 36.35 -41.89 -12.74
CA THR A 451 36.48 -40.53 -12.19
C THR A 451 35.34 -40.15 -11.24
N GLY A 452 34.25 -40.93 -11.21
CA GLY A 452 33.04 -40.63 -10.44
C GLY A 452 32.27 -39.42 -10.98
N ALA A 453 32.66 -38.89 -12.14
CA ALA A 453 32.02 -37.74 -12.75
C ALA A 453 30.76 -38.16 -13.53
N VAL A 454 29.70 -37.36 -13.41
CA VAL A 454 28.48 -37.47 -14.21
C VAL A 454 28.54 -36.37 -15.27
N SER A 455 28.56 -36.76 -16.54
CA SER A 455 28.62 -35.83 -17.68
C SER A 455 27.32 -35.91 -18.47
N LYS A 456 26.75 -34.79 -18.90
CA LYS A 456 25.58 -34.80 -19.77
C LYS A 456 25.98 -35.38 -21.15
N LEU A 457 25.17 -36.28 -21.70
CA LEU A 457 25.33 -36.77 -23.07
C LEU A 457 25.02 -35.61 -24.02
N SER A 458 26.04 -34.91 -24.51
CA SER A 458 25.89 -33.89 -25.55
C SER A 458 25.32 -34.55 -26.81
N THR A 459 24.10 -34.16 -27.19
CA THR A 459 23.35 -34.65 -28.36
C THR A 459 23.94 -34.19 -29.71
N GLU A 460 25.23 -33.91 -29.80
CA GLU A 460 25.86 -33.30 -30.99
C GLU A 460 26.57 -34.29 -31.93
N ASN A 461 26.56 -35.60 -31.67
CA ASN A 461 27.28 -36.59 -32.51
C ASN A 461 26.46 -37.80 -32.98
N ALA A 462 25.14 -37.69 -33.05
CA ALA A 462 24.27 -38.75 -33.58
C ALA A 462 23.62 -38.36 -34.92
N SER A 463 24.43 -37.97 -35.91
CA SER A 463 24.06 -38.06 -37.33
C SER A 463 25.30 -38.26 -38.20
N ALA A 464 25.60 -39.52 -38.51
CA ALA A 464 26.43 -39.94 -39.64
C ALA A 464 25.87 -41.23 -40.21
#